data_AF-F0SLP3-F1
#
_entry.id   AF-F0SLP3-F1
#
_cell.length_a   1.000
_cell.length_b   1.000
_cell.length_c   1.000
_cell.angle_alpha   90.00
_cell.angle_beta   90.00
_cell.angle_gamma   90.00
#
_symmetry.space_group_name_H-M   'P 1'
#
loop_
_entity.id
_entity.type
_entity.pdbx_description
1 polymer ?
#
loop_
_entity_poly.entity_id
_entity_poly.type
_entity_poly.pdbx_seq_one_letter_code
_entity_poly.pdbx_strand_id
1 'polypeptide(L)'
;MKLEQLPVLLRLLADPTTPHTAVELWCRIEAWGWNESVPILMRELETGEPCVKRLVLSIIWQELEQLGPDRVQPFVPCILPLLDDPDRLVRMAAVQAVRDLHLNEAIPQLRRIVCDDERPLAAEALVALMDLDEELLDDLIKSVREKLDGKE
;
A
#
# COMPACT_ATOMS: atom_id res chain seq x y z
N MET A 1 15.36 -8.70 -22.20
CA MET A 1 15.26 -7.46 -21.38
C MET A 1 16.05 -7.65 -20.11
N LYS A 2 16.61 -6.57 -19.56
CA LYS A 2 17.50 -6.58 -18.37
C LYS A 2 16.89 -5.76 -17.24
N LEU A 3 17.35 -6.00 -16.01
CA LEU A 3 16.97 -5.26 -14.80
C LEU A 3 17.03 -3.73 -14.96
N GLU A 4 18.01 -3.22 -15.70
CA GLU A 4 18.17 -1.78 -16.02
C GLU A 4 16.95 -1.14 -16.69
N GLN A 5 16.09 -1.95 -17.32
CA GLN A 5 14.89 -1.48 -18.01
C GLN A 5 13.65 -1.44 -17.10
N LEU A 6 13.74 -1.94 -15.86
CA LEU A 6 12.62 -2.03 -14.93
C LEU A 6 11.90 -0.68 -14.73
N PRO A 7 12.59 0.46 -14.48
CA PRO A 7 11.91 1.76 -14.34
C PRO A 7 11.09 2.18 -15.57
N VAL A 8 11.63 1.92 -16.77
CA VAL A 8 10.97 2.27 -18.03
C VAL A 8 9.72 1.42 -18.22
N LEU A 9 9.79 0.13 -17.89
CA LEU A 9 8.66 -0.78 -18.01
C LEU A 9 7.55 -0.46 -17.03
N LEU A 10 7.91 -0.13 -15.79
CA LEU A 10 6.95 0.30 -14.78
C LEU A 10 6.14 1.49 -15.31
N ARG A 11 6.79 2.50 -15.88
CA ARG A 11 6.11 3.66 -16.47
C ARG A 11 5.24 3.31 -17.67
N LEU A 12 5.74 2.47 -18.57
CA LEU A 12 5.00 2.04 -19.78
C LEU A 12 3.75 1.22 -19.46
N LEU A 13 3.75 0.49 -18.35
CA LEU A 13 2.70 -0.46 -17.98
C LEU A 13 1.84 0.00 -16.81
N ALA A 14 2.16 1.13 -16.19
CA ALA A 14 1.42 1.68 -15.07
C ALA A 14 0.02 2.18 -15.44
N ASP A 15 -0.25 2.47 -16.72
CA ASP A 15 -1.57 2.94 -17.16
C ASP A 15 -2.00 2.34 -18.52
N PRO A 16 -3.03 1.47 -18.57
CA PRO A 16 -3.82 0.97 -17.44
C PRO A 16 -3.11 -0.16 -16.69
N THR A 17 -3.00 -0.04 -15.36
CA THR A 17 -2.61 -1.17 -14.51
C THR A 17 -3.74 -2.20 -14.48
N THR A 18 -3.46 -3.43 -14.90
CA THR A 18 -4.36 -4.58 -14.74
C THR A 18 -3.72 -5.62 -13.83
N PRO A 19 -4.50 -6.49 -13.14
CA PRO A 19 -3.94 -7.57 -12.33
C PRO A 19 -2.94 -8.45 -13.11
N HIS A 20 -3.25 -8.73 -14.39
CA HIS A 20 -2.34 -9.46 -15.28
C HIS A 20 -1.00 -8.76 -15.51
N THR A 21 -0.97 -7.42 -15.50
CA THR A 21 0.26 -6.63 -15.67
C THR A 21 1.17 -6.75 -14.46
N ALA A 22 0.60 -6.72 -13.25
CA ALA A 22 1.36 -6.90 -12.02
C ALA A 22 1.99 -8.30 -11.96
N VAL A 23 1.22 -9.35 -12.27
CA VAL A 23 1.71 -10.74 -12.32
C VAL A 23 2.83 -10.91 -13.35
N GLU A 24 2.64 -10.41 -14.57
CA GLU A 24 3.66 -10.50 -15.63
C GLU A 24 4.96 -9.79 -15.24
N LEU A 25 4.86 -8.59 -14.66
CA LEU A 25 6.05 -7.86 -14.19
C LEU A 25 6.72 -8.55 -13.01
N TRP A 26 5.94 -9.08 -12.07
CA TRP A 26 6.43 -9.86 -10.96
C TRP A 26 7.22 -11.09 -11.44
N CYS A 27 6.67 -11.89 -12.37
CA CYS A 27 7.38 -13.02 -12.98
C CYS A 27 8.71 -12.62 -13.62
N ARG A 28 8.76 -11.45 -14.28
CA ARG A 28 10.00 -10.93 -14.90
C ARG A 28 11.01 -10.47 -13.85
N ILE A 29 10.56 -9.82 -12.79
CA ILE A 29 11.39 -9.39 -11.67
C ILE A 29 12.01 -10.60 -10.99
N GLU A 30 11.22 -11.64 -10.71
CA GLU A 30 11.73 -12.91 -10.18
C GLU A 30 12.80 -13.53 -11.09
N ALA A 31 12.57 -13.52 -12.41
CA ALA A 31 13.55 -14.02 -13.38
C ALA A 31 14.84 -13.18 -13.46
N TRP A 32 14.80 -11.89 -13.11
CA TRP A 32 15.97 -11.02 -13.07
C TRP A 32 16.69 -11.02 -11.72
N GLY A 33 16.02 -11.47 -10.66
CA GLY A 33 16.46 -11.33 -9.28
C GLY A 33 15.68 -10.24 -8.56
N TRP A 34 14.82 -10.66 -7.64
CA TRP A 34 14.03 -9.75 -6.80
C TRP A 34 14.89 -8.87 -5.92
N ASN A 35 15.89 -9.45 -5.25
CA ASN A 35 16.72 -8.73 -4.30
C ASN A 35 17.47 -7.58 -4.99
N GLU A 36 17.88 -7.80 -6.23
CA GLU A 36 18.49 -6.80 -7.10
C GLU A 36 17.47 -5.74 -7.57
N SER A 37 16.19 -6.09 -7.63
CA SER A 37 15.09 -5.20 -8.00
C SER A 37 14.55 -4.38 -6.84
N VAL A 38 14.69 -4.84 -5.59
CA VAL A 38 14.18 -4.16 -4.38
C VAL A 38 14.58 -2.69 -4.32
N PRO A 39 15.87 -2.29 -4.50
CA PRO A 39 16.25 -0.88 -4.44
C PRO A 39 15.58 -0.02 -5.52
N ILE A 40 15.30 -0.60 -6.69
CA ILE A 40 14.63 0.09 -7.80
C ILE A 40 13.15 0.28 -7.45
N LEU A 41 12.49 -0.77 -6.97
CA LEU A 41 11.08 -0.73 -6.58
C LEU A 41 10.84 0.25 -5.41
N MET A 42 11.72 0.27 -4.40
CA MET A 42 11.66 1.23 -3.29
C MET A 42 11.76 2.68 -3.80
N ARG A 43 12.71 2.94 -4.70
CA ARG A 43 12.88 4.27 -5.31
C ARG A 43 11.63 4.72 -6.08
N GLU A 44 10.97 3.79 -6.78
CA GLU A 44 9.74 4.08 -7.53
C GLU A 44 8.54 4.30 -6.60
N LEU A 45 8.48 3.67 -5.41
CA LEU A 45 7.47 4.02 -4.39
C LEU A 45 7.67 5.46 -3.87
N GLU A 46 8.90 5.88 -3.66
CA GLU A 46 9.21 7.20 -3.13
C GLU A 46 8.99 8.32 -4.15
N THR A 47 9.52 8.14 -5.37
CA THR A 47 9.66 9.20 -6.37
C THR A 47 8.83 8.99 -7.64
N GLY A 48 8.20 7.83 -7.80
CA GLY A 48 7.42 7.48 -8.98
C GLY A 48 6.12 8.27 -9.09
N GLU A 49 5.55 8.30 -10.30
CA GLU A 49 4.21 8.84 -10.53
C GLU A 49 3.16 7.95 -9.84
N PRO A 50 1.97 8.49 -9.51
CA PRO A 50 0.95 7.73 -8.77
C PRO A 50 0.61 6.36 -9.37
N CYS A 51 0.52 6.28 -10.70
CA CYS A 51 0.26 5.01 -11.40
C CYS A 51 1.39 3.99 -11.19
N VAL A 52 2.65 4.44 -11.19
CA VAL A 52 3.81 3.58 -10.95
C VAL A 52 3.83 3.09 -9.51
N LYS A 53 3.59 3.98 -8.53
CA LYS A 53 3.51 3.58 -7.11
C LYS A 53 2.49 2.48 -6.89
N ARG A 54 1.29 2.62 -7.47
CA ARG A 54 0.21 1.61 -7.39
C ARG A 54 0.61 0.27 -8.03
N LEU A 55 1.26 0.32 -9.18
CA LEU A 55 1.77 -0.88 -9.85
C LEU A 55 2.83 -1.58 -8.98
N VAL A 56 3.75 -0.83 -8.38
CA VAL A 56 4.77 -1.40 -7.49
C VAL A 56 4.14 -2.01 -6.25
N LEU A 57 3.16 -1.36 -5.62
CA LEU A 57 2.40 -1.94 -4.50
C LEU A 57 1.70 -3.24 -4.90
N SER A 58 1.17 -3.32 -6.13
CA SER A 58 0.53 -4.55 -6.66
C SER A 58 1.55 -5.67 -6.89
N ILE A 59 2.77 -5.35 -7.32
CA ILE A 59 3.88 -6.31 -7.45
C ILE A 59 4.33 -6.82 -6.08
N ILE A 60 4.42 -5.93 -5.08
CA ILE A 60 4.75 -6.29 -3.69
C ILE A 60 3.66 -7.19 -3.10
N TRP A 61 2.40 -6.89 -3.37
CA TRP A 61 1.27 -7.74 -2.97
C TRP A 61 1.38 -9.14 -3.59
N GLN A 62 1.73 -9.23 -4.88
CA GLN A 62 1.94 -10.51 -5.55
C GLN A 62 3.08 -11.32 -4.91
N GLU A 63 4.17 -10.66 -4.55
CA GLU A 63 5.29 -11.29 -3.84
C GLU A 63 4.87 -11.82 -2.46
N LEU A 64 4.14 -10.99 -1.70
CA LEU A 64 3.61 -11.37 -0.39
C LEU A 64 2.72 -12.61 -0.48
N GLU A 65 1.80 -12.64 -1.46
CA GLU A 65 0.87 -13.75 -1.65
C GLU A 65 1.59 -15.06 -1.98
N GLN A 66 2.61 -15.00 -2.85
CA GLN A 66 3.25 -16.20 -3.39
C GLN A 66 4.37 -16.73 -2.49
N LEU A 67 5.12 -15.84 -1.85
CA LEU A 67 6.39 -16.17 -1.21
C LEU A 67 6.50 -15.67 0.25
N GLY A 68 5.50 -14.93 0.73
CA GLY A 68 5.33 -14.58 2.13
C GLY A 68 5.96 -13.24 2.54
N PRO A 69 5.78 -12.86 3.83
CA PRO A 69 6.07 -11.52 4.30
C PRO A 69 7.57 -11.18 4.37
N ASP A 70 8.45 -12.16 4.54
CA ASP A 70 9.89 -11.92 4.76
C ASP A 70 10.54 -11.17 3.60
N ARG A 71 10.13 -11.43 2.36
CA ARG A 71 10.70 -10.82 1.15
C ARG A 71 10.21 -9.39 0.90
N VAL A 72 9.13 -8.99 1.57
CA VAL A 72 8.49 -7.68 1.42
C VAL A 72 8.71 -6.76 2.63
N GLN A 73 9.23 -7.29 3.75
CA GLN A 73 9.67 -6.49 4.91
C GLN A 73 10.53 -5.26 4.54
N PRO A 74 11.48 -5.33 3.58
CA PRO A 74 12.29 -4.16 3.21
C PRO A 74 11.49 -2.95 2.71
N PHE A 75 10.25 -3.15 2.24
CA PHE A 75 9.39 -2.08 1.71
C PHE A 75 8.59 -1.34 2.78
N VAL A 76 8.51 -1.86 4.02
CA VAL A 76 7.73 -1.24 5.11
C VAL A 76 8.05 0.26 5.29
N PRO A 77 9.33 0.70 5.33
CA PRO A 77 9.67 2.11 5.46
C PRO A 77 9.20 2.98 4.29
N CYS A 78 9.01 2.40 3.10
CA CYS A 78 8.49 3.10 1.92
C CYS A 78 6.97 3.03 1.81
N ILE A 79 6.31 2.03 2.41
CA ILE A 79 4.85 1.85 2.38
C ILE A 79 4.16 2.79 3.37
N LEU A 80 4.67 2.91 4.60
CA LEU A 80 4.04 3.74 5.65
C LEU A 80 3.84 5.21 5.23
N PRO A 81 4.82 5.89 4.58
CA PRO A 81 4.62 7.26 4.09
C PRO A 81 3.54 7.40 3.02
N LEU A 82 3.20 6.32 2.30
CA LEU A 82 2.19 6.37 1.23
C LEU A 82 0.76 6.47 1.76
N LEU A 83 0.54 6.22 3.05
CA LEU A 83 -0.73 6.52 3.72
C LEU A 83 -1.06 8.01 3.70
N ASP A 84 -0.05 8.87 3.53
CA ASP A 84 -0.18 10.32 3.42
C ASP A 84 0.07 10.83 1.98
N ASP A 85 0.11 9.95 0.97
CA ASP A 85 0.36 10.34 -0.42
C ASP A 85 -0.74 11.29 -0.94
N PRO A 86 -0.40 12.34 -1.72
CA PRO A 86 -1.41 13.24 -2.29
C PRO A 86 -2.42 12.53 -3.19
N ASP A 87 -2.02 11.45 -3.87
CA ASP A 87 -2.91 10.67 -4.71
C ASP A 87 -3.76 9.69 -3.89
N ARG A 88 -5.09 9.85 -4.02
CA ARG A 88 -6.08 9.02 -3.32
C ARG A 88 -5.93 7.53 -3.62
N LEU A 89 -5.64 7.17 -4.86
CA LEU A 89 -5.54 5.76 -5.25
C LEU A 89 -4.26 5.14 -4.70
N VAL A 90 -3.19 5.93 -4.55
CA VAL A 90 -1.97 5.51 -3.84
C VAL A 90 -2.26 5.30 -2.35
N ARG A 91 -2.94 6.24 -1.68
CA ARG A 91 -3.33 6.06 -0.26
C ARG A 91 -4.15 4.78 -0.06
N MET A 92 -5.11 4.51 -0.95
CA MET A 92 -5.95 3.32 -0.86
C MET A 92 -5.14 2.02 -1.03
N ALA A 93 -4.20 1.99 -1.99
CA ALA A 93 -3.30 0.86 -2.16
C ALA A 93 -2.35 0.68 -0.96
N ALA A 94 -1.92 1.78 -0.32
CA ALA A 94 -1.09 1.73 0.87
C ALA A 94 -1.84 1.18 2.08
N VAL A 95 -3.11 1.58 2.29
CA VAL A 95 -3.97 1.02 3.35
C VAL A 95 -4.14 -0.49 3.18
N GLN A 96 -4.40 -0.94 1.96
CA GLN A 96 -4.49 -2.37 1.64
C GLN A 96 -3.16 -3.09 1.97
N ALA A 97 -2.03 -2.55 1.51
CA ALA A 97 -0.72 -3.15 1.76
C ALA A 97 -0.40 -3.23 3.27
N VAL A 98 -0.74 -2.20 4.03
CA VAL A 98 -0.60 -2.16 5.49
C VAL A 98 -1.42 -3.26 6.17
N ARG A 99 -2.65 -3.48 5.73
CA ARG A 99 -3.53 -4.54 6.25
C ARG A 99 -2.93 -5.92 5.95
N ASP A 100 -2.59 -6.18 4.71
CA ASP A 100 -2.10 -7.50 4.27
C ASP A 100 -0.75 -7.85 4.94
N LEU A 101 0.10 -6.85 5.18
CA LEU A 101 1.39 -7.00 5.88
C LEU A 101 1.27 -6.96 7.41
N HIS A 102 0.07 -6.76 7.96
CA HIS A 102 -0.18 -6.66 9.40
C HIS A 102 0.71 -5.60 10.10
N LEU A 103 0.83 -4.41 9.50
CA LEU A 103 1.70 -3.35 10.00
C LEU A 103 1.05 -2.54 11.13
N ASN A 104 1.16 -3.03 12.37
CA ASN A 104 0.61 -2.35 13.57
C ASN A 104 1.16 -0.93 13.77
N GLU A 105 2.36 -0.63 13.25
CA GLU A 105 2.96 0.70 13.28
C GLU A 105 2.12 1.76 12.54
N ALA A 106 1.26 1.34 11.60
CA ALA A 106 0.38 2.21 10.84
C ALA A 106 -0.89 2.64 11.59
N ILE A 107 -1.20 2.03 12.75
CA ILE A 107 -2.45 2.28 13.50
C ILE A 107 -2.72 3.78 13.71
N PRO A 108 -1.74 4.62 14.14
CA PRO A 108 -1.99 6.06 14.31
C PRO A 108 -2.39 6.77 13.00
N GLN A 109 -1.77 6.40 11.88
CA GLN A 109 -2.07 6.99 10.57
C GLN A 109 -3.44 6.52 10.06
N LEU A 110 -3.77 5.23 10.21
CA LEU A 110 -5.09 4.71 9.85
C LEU A 110 -6.21 5.39 10.65
N ARG A 111 -6.01 5.64 11.96
CA ARG A 111 -6.97 6.39 12.79
C ARG A 111 -7.22 7.81 12.25
N ARG A 112 -6.16 8.49 11.80
CA ARG A 112 -6.27 9.81 11.15
C ARG A 112 -7.07 9.72 9.85
N ILE A 113 -6.80 8.72 9.01
CA ILE A 113 -7.51 8.51 7.74
C ILE A 113 -9.01 8.27 7.96
N VAL A 114 -9.37 7.45 8.95
CA VAL A 114 -10.79 7.20 9.32
C VAL A 114 -11.51 8.50 9.71
N CYS A 115 -10.82 9.40 10.41
CA CYS A 115 -11.40 10.64 10.91
C CYS A 115 -11.51 11.76 9.88
N ASP A 116 -10.47 11.93 9.07
CA ASP A 116 -10.20 13.18 8.37
C ASP A 116 -10.20 13.04 6.83
N ASP A 117 -10.18 11.82 6.29
CA ASP A 117 -10.17 11.56 4.84
C ASP A 117 -11.58 11.27 4.29
N GLU A 118 -11.67 11.07 2.98
CA GLU A 118 -12.94 10.83 2.30
C GLU A 118 -13.56 9.46 2.60
N ARG A 119 -14.89 9.36 2.49
CA ARG A 119 -15.66 8.18 2.91
C ARG A 119 -15.14 6.85 2.36
N PRO A 120 -14.80 6.69 1.07
CA PRO A 120 -14.26 5.42 0.57
C PRO A 120 -12.96 5.00 1.24
N LEU A 121 -12.03 5.94 1.44
CA LEU A 121 -10.73 5.65 2.03
C LEU A 121 -10.83 5.47 3.55
N ALA A 122 -11.69 6.24 4.21
CA ALA A 122 -12.02 6.07 5.62
C ALA A 122 -12.62 4.69 5.91
N ALA A 123 -13.50 4.18 5.04
CA ALA A 123 -14.05 2.82 5.18
C ALA A 123 -12.97 1.74 5.05
N GLU A 124 -12.07 1.87 4.07
CA GLU A 124 -10.96 0.93 3.89
C GLU A 124 -10.00 0.94 5.09
N ALA A 125 -9.67 2.14 5.60
CA ALA A 125 -8.82 2.28 6.78
C ALA A 125 -9.47 1.72 8.05
N LEU A 126 -10.80 1.80 8.16
CA LEU A 126 -11.53 1.18 9.26
C LEU A 126 -11.45 -0.35 9.20
N VAL A 127 -11.62 -0.94 8.01
CA VAL A 127 -11.44 -2.39 7.82
C VAL A 127 -10.01 -2.80 8.17
N ALA A 128 -9.00 -2.05 7.70
CA ALA A 128 -7.62 -2.31 8.06
C ALA A 128 -7.37 -2.24 9.58
N LEU A 129 -7.96 -1.27 10.30
CA LEU A 129 -7.84 -1.20 11.75
C LEU A 129 -8.48 -2.39 12.46
N MET A 130 -9.65 -2.85 12.00
CA MET A 130 -10.33 -4.01 12.57
C MET A 130 -9.49 -5.29 12.48
N ASP A 131 -8.80 -5.49 11.36
CA ASP A 131 -7.96 -6.67 11.14
C ASP A 131 -6.63 -6.60 11.93
N LEU A 132 -6.13 -5.38 12.20
CA LEU A 132 -4.88 -5.17 12.94
C LEU A 132 -5.05 -5.26 14.47
N ASP A 133 -6.21 -4.85 14.99
CA ASP A 133 -6.46 -4.86 16.43
C ASP A 133 -7.97 -4.87 16.74
N GLU A 134 -8.47 -6.05 17.16
CA GLU A 134 -9.87 -6.23 17.55
C GLU A 134 -10.27 -5.41 18.80
N GLU A 135 -9.34 -5.12 19.72
CA GLU A 135 -9.61 -4.39 20.96
C GLU A 135 -9.68 -2.86 20.74
N LEU A 136 -8.94 -2.32 19.76
CA LEU A 136 -8.96 -0.89 19.43
C LEU A 136 -10.28 -0.42 18.79
N LEU A 137 -11.16 -1.35 18.39
CA LEU A 137 -12.42 -1.05 17.73
C LEU A 137 -13.39 -0.28 18.64
N ASP A 138 -13.49 -0.67 19.92
CA ASP A 138 -14.44 -0.07 20.86
C ASP A 138 -14.10 1.39 21.17
N ASP A 139 -12.82 1.68 21.38
CA ASP A 139 -12.33 3.05 21.57
C ASP A 139 -12.54 3.91 20.33
N LEU A 140 -12.37 3.34 19.13
CA LEU A 140 -12.55 4.06 17.89
C LEU A 140 -14.02 4.39 17.64
N ILE A 141 -14.93 3.43 17.84
CA ILE A 141 -16.38 3.63 17.75
C ILE A 141 -16.82 4.77 18.67
N LYS A 142 -16.28 4.81 19.89
CA LYS A 142 -16.56 5.89 20.84
C LYS A 142 -16.10 7.24 20.30
N SER A 143 -14.87 7.34 19.80
CA SER A 143 -14.31 8.60 19.27
C SER A 143 -15.05 9.13 18.02
N VAL A 144 -15.50 8.22 17.14
CA VAL A 144 -16.27 8.58 15.94
C VAL A 144 -17.65 9.09 16.32
N ARG A 145 -18.32 8.45 17.30
CA ARG A 145 -19.62 8.91 17.81
C ARG A 145 -19.53 10.30 18.43
N GLU A 146 -18.54 10.55 19.30
CA GLU A 146 -18.33 11.86 19.92
C GLU A 146 -18.13 12.99 18.88
N LYS A 147 -17.44 12.72 17.76
CA LYS A 147 -17.27 13.69 16.65
C LYS A 147 -18.53 13.91 15.81
N LEU A 148 -19.40 12.91 15.70
CA LEU A 148 -20.68 13.01 14.98
C LEU A 148 -21.72 13.77 15.81
N ASP A 149 -21.74 13.53 17.12
CA ASP A 149 -22.65 14.17 18.06
C ASP A 149 -22.24 15.64 18.35
N GLY A 150 -20.95 15.98 18.26
CA GLY A 150 -20.45 17.35 18.43
C GLY A 150 -20.55 18.27 17.19
N LYS A 151 -21.21 17.81 16.12
CA LYS A 151 -21.39 18.56 14.85
C LYS A 151 -22.81 19.11 14.65
N GLU A 152 -23.63 19.17 15.70
CA GLU A 152 -24.92 19.92 15.70
C GLU A 152 -24.74 21.43 15.87
#